data_AF-D5VHY0-F1
#
_entry.id   AF-D5VHY0-F1
#
_cell.length_a   1.000
_cell.length_b   1.000
_cell.length_c   1.000
_cell.angle_alpha   90.00
_cell.angle_beta   90.00
_cell.angle_gamma   90.00
#
_symmetry.space_group_name_H-M   'P 1'
#
loop_
_entity.id
_entity.type
_entity.pdbx_description
1 polymer ?
#
loop_
_entity_poly.entity_id
_entity_poly.type
_entity_poly.pdbx_seq_one_letter_code
_entity_poly.pdbx_strand_id
1 'polypeptide(L)'
;MSQTQTPAAPSPRQWCDAIQAKLMAALDEAWRIAESSDDPAVQARARDKAKLCAQMAAAARKIAAMSPPAKTGKAGPEHPLDLIQDFVRRMDKATTAIEAAEEPAPEPQPRAAQAVAMQAALAKLKRR
;
A
#
# COMPACT_ATOMS: atom_id res chain seq x y z
N MET A 1 34.95 8.20 35.75
CA MET A 1 33.57 8.70 35.62
C MET A 1 32.94 8.01 34.42
N SER A 2 32.29 6.87 34.63
CA SER A 2 31.71 6.08 33.54
C SER A 2 30.35 6.67 33.17
N GLN A 3 30.25 7.30 32.00
CA GLN A 3 28.98 7.78 31.46
C GLN A 3 28.09 6.57 31.14
N THR A 4 27.00 6.41 31.88
CA THR A 4 25.90 5.51 31.54
C THR A 4 25.11 6.13 30.40
N GLN A 5 25.53 5.86 29.17
CA GLN A 5 24.77 6.26 27.99
C GLN A 5 23.51 5.39 27.91
N THR A 6 22.39 5.94 28.37
CA THR A 6 21.07 5.29 28.21
C THR A 6 20.70 5.40 26.73
N PRO A 7 20.53 4.28 26.00
CA PRO A 7 20.16 4.34 24.60
C PRO A 7 18.78 4.99 24.45
N ALA A 8 18.67 5.89 23.47
CA ALA A 8 17.39 6.53 23.13
C ALA A 8 16.34 5.45 22.79
N ALA A 9 15.09 5.67 23.21
CA ALA A 9 14.00 4.74 22.94
C ALA A 9 13.84 4.53 21.42
N PRO A 10 13.65 3.29 20.95
CA PRO A 10 13.54 3.00 19.53
C PRO A 10 12.29 3.67 18.94
N SER A 11 12.45 4.25 17.75
CA SER A 11 11.32 4.77 16.99
C SER A 11 10.31 3.66 16.65
N PRO A 12 9.03 3.98 16.41
CA PRO A 12 8.03 2.99 16.02
C PRO A 12 8.42 2.16 14.78
N ARG A 13 9.16 2.74 13.83
CA ARG A 13 9.71 2.00 12.67
C ARG A 13 10.77 0.98 13.09
N GLN A 14 11.75 1.39 13.88
CA GLN A 14 12.80 0.47 14.37
C GLN A 14 12.19 -0.68 15.19
N TRP A 15 11.12 -0.40 15.94
CA TRP A 15 10.37 -1.45 16.64
C TRP A 15 9.67 -2.42 15.67
N CYS A 16 9.03 -1.92 14.61
CA CYS A 16 8.40 -2.76 13.59
C CYS A 16 9.43 -3.64 12.86
N ASP A 17 10.59 -3.09 12.51
CA ASP A 17 11.67 -3.83 11.84
C ASP A 17 12.19 -4.97 12.74
N ALA A 18 12.40 -4.68 14.03
CA ALA A 18 12.81 -5.68 15.01
C ALA A 18 11.76 -6.77 15.21
N ILE A 19 10.47 -6.43 15.18
CA ILE A 19 9.38 -7.41 15.22
C ILE A 19 9.36 -8.25 13.95
N GLN A 20 9.51 -7.64 12.77
CA GLN A 20 9.53 -8.36 11.50
C GLN A 20 10.65 -9.41 11.47
N ALA A 21 11.86 -9.04 11.90
CA ALA A 21 12.99 -9.98 11.99
C ALA A 21 12.69 -11.17 12.93
N LYS A 22 12.06 -10.93 14.08
CA LYS A 22 11.66 -12.00 15.02
C LYS A 22 10.61 -12.93 14.42
N LEU A 23 9.64 -12.38 13.69
CA LEU A 23 8.58 -13.16 13.06
C LEU A 23 9.13 -14.03 11.91
N MET A 24 10.08 -13.52 11.13
CA MET A 24 10.79 -14.32 10.11
C MET A 24 11.52 -15.50 10.75
N ALA A 25 12.34 -15.25 11.78
CA ALA A 25 13.04 -16.32 12.49
C ALA A 25 12.10 -17.37 13.09
N ALA A 26 10.94 -16.96 13.61
CA ALA A 26 9.94 -17.87 14.15
C ALA A 26 9.28 -18.74 13.06
N LEU A 27 9.09 -18.20 11.86
CA LEU A 27 8.58 -18.92 10.70
C LEU A 27 9.61 -19.93 10.20
N ASP A 28 10.88 -19.55 10.11
CA ASP A 28 11.98 -20.45 9.73
C ASP A 28 12.08 -21.63 10.71
N GLU A 29 11.94 -21.36 12.02
CA GLU A 29 11.91 -22.40 13.03
C GLU A 29 10.68 -23.31 12.90
N ALA A 30 9.51 -22.74 12.64
CA ALA A 30 8.28 -23.51 12.43
C ALA A 30 8.39 -24.42 11.19
N TRP A 31 9.00 -23.91 10.11
CA TRP A 31 9.29 -24.67 8.91
C TRP A 31 10.21 -25.85 9.22
N ARG A 32 11.33 -25.59 9.91
CA ARG A 32 12.29 -26.63 10.31
C ARG A 32 11.64 -27.73 11.16
N ILE A 33 10.76 -27.36 12.10
CA ILE A 33 10.02 -28.34 12.93
C ILE A 33 9.11 -29.21 12.06
N ALA A 34 8.36 -28.60 11.14
CA ALA A 34 7.44 -29.31 10.26
C ALA A 34 8.17 -30.26 9.29
N GLU A 35 9.37 -29.90 8.84
CA GLU A 35 10.19 -30.73 7.95
C GLU A 35 10.90 -31.87 8.69
N SER A 36 11.30 -31.65 9.94
CA SER A 36 11.99 -32.66 10.75
C SER A 36 11.06 -33.71 11.40
N SER A 37 9.74 -33.55 11.31
CA SER A 37 8.77 -34.34 12.06
C SER A 37 7.60 -34.82 11.21
N ASP A 38 7.40 -36.14 11.20
CA ASP A 38 6.25 -36.81 10.57
C ASP A 38 5.04 -36.95 11.51
N ASP A 39 5.13 -36.45 12.75
CA ASP A 39 4.00 -36.44 13.67
C ASP A 39 2.97 -35.38 13.25
N PRO A 40 1.73 -35.77 12.90
CA PRO A 40 0.70 -34.81 12.50
C PRO A 40 0.39 -33.77 13.57
N ALA A 41 0.54 -34.08 14.87
CA ALA A 41 0.33 -33.13 15.95
C ALA A 41 1.43 -32.06 16.00
N VAL A 42 2.68 -32.43 15.74
CA VAL A 42 3.82 -31.51 15.67
C VAL A 42 3.68 -30.59 14.47
N GLN A 43 3.28 -31.12 13.31
CA GLN A 43 3.02 -30.30 12.13
C GLN A 43 1.83 -29.34 12.34
N ALA A 44 0.78 -29.76 13.04
CA ALA A 44 -0.34 -28.87 13.39
C ALA A 44 0.14 -27.70 14.26
N ARG A 45 0.96 -27.96 15.29
CA ARG A 45 1.55 -26.92 16.13
C ARG A 45 2.45 -25.96 15.35
N ALA A 46 3.26 -26.47 14.40
CA ALA A 46 4.08 -25.64 13.53
C ALA A 46 3.23 -24.71 12.65
N ARG A 47 2.14 -25.23 12.07
CA ARG A 47 1.17 -24.42 11.31
C ARG A 47 0.49 -23.36 12.18
N ASP A 48 0.13 -23.69 13.42
CA ASP A 48 -0.50 -22.73 14.33
C ASP A 48 0.48 -21.64 14.78
N LYS A 49 1.76 -21.97 14.98
CA LYS A 49 2.83 -20.97 15.18
C LYS A 49 2.94 -20.02 13.99
N ALA A 50 2.90 -20.54 12.76
CA ALA A 50 2.93 -19.70 11.56
C ALA A 50 1.70 -18.77 11.46
N LYS A 51 0.50 -19.26 11.79
CA LYS A 51 -0.73 -18.43 11.85
C LYS A 51 -0.61 -17.31 12.88
N LEU A 52 -0.11 -17.61 14.07
CA LEU A 52 0.10 -16.60 15.11
C LEU A 52 1.07 -15.50 14.63
N CYS A 53 2.15 -15.89 13.95
CA CYS A 53 3.10 -14.93 13.37
C CYS A 53 2.41 -14.00 12.36
N ALA A 54 1.53 -14.53 11.51
CA ALA A 54 0.77 -13.72 10.54
C ALA A 54 -0.18 -12.72 11.21
N GLN A 55 -0.86 -13.12 12.28
CA GLN A 55 -1.73 -12.22 13.06
C GLN A 55 -0.92 -11.09 13.72
N MET A 56 0.23 -11.42 14.30
CA MET A 56 1.13 -10.43 14.90
C MET A 56 1.67 -9.46 13.85
N ALA A 57 2.07 -9.94 12.67
CA ALA A 57 2.51 -9.09 11.56
C ALA A 57 1.41 -8.14 11.08
N ALA A 58 0.14 -8.57 11.08
CA ALA A 58 -0.99 -7.70 10.75
C ALA A 58 -1.18 -6.59 11.80
N ALA A 59 -1.04 -6.91 13.09
CA ALA A 59 -1.09 -5.92 14.15
C ALA A 59 0.07 -4.92 14.08
N ALA A 60 1.29 -5.39 13.85
CA ALA A 60 2.48 -4.55 13.69
C ALA A 60 2.32 -3.54 12.54
N ARG A 61 1.77 -3.96 11.40
CA ARG A 61 1.48 -3.07 10.27
C ARG A 61 0.46 -1.98 10.60
N LYS A 62 -0.55 -2.29 11.43
CA LYS A 62 -1.51 -1.27 11.91
C LYS A 62 -0.80 -0.23 12.79
N ILE A 63 0.09 -0.67 13.68
CA ILE A 63 0.90 0.23 14.52
C ILE A 63 1.80 1.11 13.64
N ALA A 64 2.45 0.53 12.64
CA ALA A 64 3.28 1.27 11.69
C ALA A 64 2.48 2.33 10.92
N ALA A 65 1.25 2.02 10.51
CA ALA A 65 0.38 2.95 9.78
C ALA A 65 -0.13 4.12 10.65
N MET A 66 -0.21 3.93 11.98
CA MET A 66 -0.53 5.03 12.92
C MET A 66 0.68 5.93 13.19
N SER A 67 1.90 5.46 12.92
CA SER A 67 3.09 6.28 13.07
C SER A 67 3.18 7.25 11.88
N PRO A 68 3.50 8.53 12.12
CA PRO A 68 3.78 9.46 11.03
C PRO A 68 4.83 8.84 10.10
N PRO A 69 4.64 8.89 8.77
CA PRO A 69 5.70 8.51 7.86
C PRO A 69 6.90 9.38 8.24
N ALA A 70 8.07 8.76 8.42
CA ALA A 70 9.28 9.56 8.53
C ALA A 70 9.26 10.51 7.35
N LYS A 71 9.44 11.81 7.61
CA LYS A 71 9.81 12.75 6.56
C LYS A 71 11.12 12.22 6.00
N THR A 72 11.04 11.27 5.06
CA THR A 72 11.94 11.27 3.94
C THR A 72 11.70 12.65 3.39
N GLY A 73 12.59 13.60 3.71
CA GLY A 73 12.70 14.78 2.87
C GLY A 73 12.64 14.21 1.47
N LYS A 74 11.69 14.69 0.65
CA LYS A 74 11.81 14.48 -0.79
C LYS A 74 13.28 14.68 -1.04
N ALA A 75 13.99 13.64 -1.50
CA ALA A 75 15.31 13.85 -2.03
C ALA A 75 15.07 14.98 -3.02
N GLY A 76 15.55 16.18 -2.66
CA GLY A 76 15.56 17.26 -3.62
C GLY A 76 16.25 16.67 -4.83
N PRO A 77 15.78 16.95 -6.05
CA PRO A 77 16.37 16.39 -7.26
C PRO A 77 17.89 16.51 -7.14
N GLU A 78 18.57 15.38 -6.92
CA GLU A 78 20.03 15.36 -6.68
C GLU A 78 20.73 15.84 -7.96
N HIS A 79 20.02 15.80 -9.09
CA HIS A 79 20.47 16.28 -10.38
C HIS A 79 19.40 17.13 -11.09
N PRO A 80 19.75 18.29 -11.69
CA PRO A 80 18.82 19.12 -12.45
C PRO A 80 18.19 18.41 -13.66
N LEU A 81 18.75 17.26 -14.07
CA LEU A 81 18.22 16.43 -15.15
C LEU A 81 16.99 15.61 -14.72
N ASP A 82 16.80 15.34 -13.44
CA ASP A 82 15.62 14.60 -12.96
C ASP A 82 14.33 15.39 -13.17
N LEU A 83 14.39 16.72 -13.00
CA LEU A 83 13.27 17.61 -13.31
C LEU A 83 12.89 17.58 -14.78
N ILE A 84 13.89 17.51 -15.65
CA ILE A 84 13.71 17.48 -17.10
C ILE A 84 13.12 16.12 -17.50
N GLN A 85 13.60 15.02 -16.93
CA GLN A 85 13.05 13.68 -17.18
C GLN A 85 11.59 13.55 -16.71
N ASP A 86 11.27 14.08 -15.53
CA ASP A 86 9.89 14.10 -15.02
C ASP A 86 8.96 14.94 -15.90
N PHE A 87 9.47 16.05 -16.43
CA PHE A 87 8.72 16.89 -17.37
C PHE A 87 8.47 16.18 -18.70
N VAL A 88 9.49 15.56 -19.30
CA VAL A 88 9.37 14.79 -20.55
C VAL A 88 8.40 13.63 -20.36
N ARG A 89 8.52 12.86 -19.28
CA ARG A 89 7.61 11.76 -18.95
C ARG A 89 6.16 12.23 -18.79
N ARG A 90 5.94 13.40 -18.20
CA ARG A 90 4.61 13.99 -18.07
C ARG A 90 4.04 14.43 -19.41
N MET A 91 4.89 14.97 -20.29
CA MET A 91 4.50 15.32 -21.65
C MET A 91 4.14 14.08 -22.47
N ASP A 92 4.97 13.04 -22.47
CA ASP A 92 4.68 11.77 -23.14
C ASP A 92 3.34 11.20 -22.68
N LYS A 93 3.09 11.19 -21.37
CA LYS A 93 1.81 10.72 -20.83
C LYS A 93 0.62 11.57 -21.28
N ALA A 94 0.82 12.88 -21.47
CA ALA A 94 -0.23 13.78 -21.95
C ALA A 94 -0.48 13.59 -23.45
N THR A 95 0.56 13.39 -24.27
CA THR A 95 0.41 13.08 -25.70
C THR A 95 -0.24 11.72 -25.91
N THR A 96 0.17 10.68 -25.17
CA THR A 96 -0.50 9.36 -25.26
C THR A 96 -1.96 9.43 -24.81
N ALA A 97 -2.30 10.29 -23.85
CA ALA A 97 -3.69 10.49 -23.43
C ALA A 97 -4.54 11.26 -24.46
N ILE A 98 -3.91 12.11 -25.28
CA ILE A 98 -4.56 12.79 -26.40
C ILE A 98 -4.75 11.80 -27.57
N GLU A 99 -3.74 10.99 -27.89
CA GLU A 99 -3.84 9.93 -28.91
C GLU A 99 -4.85 8.84 -28.53
N ALA A 100 -4.94 8.47 -27.25
CA ALA A 100 -5.94 7.52 -26.76
C ALA A 100 -7.38 8.10 -26.71
N ALA A 101 -7.55 9.40 -26.92
CA ALA A 101 -8.86 10.04 -27.03
C ALA A 101 -9.38 10.09 -28.48
N GLU A 102 -8.56 9.71 -29.47
CA GLU A 102 -8.91 9.67 -30.88
C GLU A 102 -9.23 8.19 -31.29
N GLU A 103 -10.50 7.82 -31.08
CA GLU A 103 -11.20 6.52 -31.29
C GLU A 103 -11.15 5.48 -30.16
N PRO A 104 -12.32 4.95 -29.68
CA PRO A 104 -13.49 4.56 -30.48
C PRO A 104 -14.86 5.16 -30.05
N ALA A 105 -15.83 4.97 -30.95
CA ALA A 105 -17.30 5.11 -30.88
C ALA A 105 -17.96 5.54 -29.55
N PRO A 106 -18.92 6.48 -29.58
CA PRO A 106 -19.52 7.05 -28.37
C PRO A 106 -20.47 6.07 -27.68
N GLU A 107 -19.99 5.42 -26.62
CA GLU A 107 -20.88 4.89 -25.59
C GLU A 107 -21.55 6.07 -24.83
N PRO A 108 -22.87 6.04 -24.64
CA PRO A 108 -23.58 7.15 -24.04
C PRO A 108 -23.19 7.28 -22.56
N GLN A 109 -22.39 8.31 -22.25
CA GLN A 109 -22.05 8.66 -20.87
C GLN A 109 -23.32 8.78 -20.02
N PRO A 110 -23.34 8.26 -18.77
CA PRO A 110 -24.50 8.28 -17.89
C PRO A 110 -24.99 9.69 -17.55
N ARG A 111 -24.14 10.71 -17.74
CA ARG A 111 -24.51 12.13 -17.59
C ARG A 111 -25.45 12.62 -18.70
N ALA A 112 -25.29 12.14 -19.93
CA ALA A 112 -26.18 12.49 -21.03
C ALA A 112 -27.57 11.88 -20.84
N ALA A 113 -27.63 10.63 -20.36
CA ALA A 113 -28.89 9.99 -20.00
C ALA A 113 -29.60 10.71 -18.84
N GLN A 114 -28.86 11.17 -17.82
CA GLN A 114 -29.43 12.00 -16.74
C GLN A 114 -29.94 13.35 -17.25
N ALA A 115 -29.22 14.01 -18.17
CA ALA A 115 -29.65 15.28 -18.73
C ALA A 115 -30.96 15.13 -19.52
N VAL A 116 -31.11 14.07 -20.32
CA VAL A 116 -32.35 13.79 -21.07
C VAL A 116 -33.50 13.46 -20.11
N ALA A 117 -33.26 12.67 -19.06
CA ALA A 117 -34.28 12.36 -18.06
C ALA A 117 -34.77 13.62 -17.32
N MET A 118 -33.85 14.53 -16.97
CA MET A 118 -34.18 15.77 -16.28
C MET A 118 -34.96 16.74 -17.18
N GLN A 119 -34.62 16.83 -18.47
CA GLN A 119 -35.38 17.62 -19.45
C GLN A 119 -36.80 17.09 -19.66
N ALA A 120 -36.96 15.76 -19.74
CA ALA A 120 -38.29 15.14 -19.87
C ALA A 120 -39.17 15.38 -18.64
N ALA A 121 -38.59 15.40 -17.44
CA ALA A 121 -39.30 15.73 -16.20
C ALA A 121 -39.77 17.19 -16.18
N LEU A 122 -38.91 18.12 -16.59
CA LEU A 122 -39.24 19.55 -16.67
C LEU A 122 -40.34 19.84 -17.71
N ALA A 123 -40.32 19.13 -18.86
CA ALA A 123 -41.36 19.27 -19.88
C ALA A 123 -42.74 18.82 -19.39
N LYS A 124 -42.82 17.77 -18.56
CA LYS A 124 -44.08 17.32 -17.95
C LYS A 124 -44.61 18.32 -16.92
N LEU A 125 -43.74 18.99 -16.18
CA LEU A 125 -44.12 20.00 -15.19
C LEU A 125 -44.69 21.27 -15.84
N LYS A 126 -44.15 21.65 -17.01
CA LYS A 126 -44.57 22.85 -17.76
C LYS A 126 -45.86 22.66 -18.57
N ARG A 127 -46.42 21.44 -18.58
CA ARG A 127 -47.67 21.07 -19.28
C ARG A 127 -48.90 21.02 -18.36
N ARG A 128 -48.75 21.43 -17.10
CA ARG A 128 -49.85 21.64 -16.15
C ARG A 128 -50.11 23.12 -15.95
#